data_AF-A0A920M415-F1
#
_entry.id   AF-A0A920M415-F1
#
_cell.length_a   1.000
_cell.length_b   1.000
_cell.length_c   1.000
_cell.angle_alpha   90.00
_cell.angle_beta   90.00
_cell.angle_gamma   90.00
#
_symmetry.space_group_name_H-M   'P 1'
#
loop_
_entity.id
_entity.type
_entity.pdbx_description
1 polymer ?
#
loop_
_entity_poly.entity_id
_entity_poly.type
_entity_poly.pdbx_seq_one_letter_code
_entity_poly.pdbx_strand_id
1 'polypeptide(L)' 'MIKKLNLKVFGVVENMSGGIFGKGGASMMADKLNLPVFLKYHYFPEYSDNNDPAVFK' A
#
# COMPACT_ATOMS: atom_id res chain seq x y z
N MET A 1 11.55 -7.76 10.86
CA MET A 1 11.92 -8.92 10.02
C MET A 1 12.72 -8.53 8.78
N ILE A 2 12.36 -7.48 8.04
CA ILE A 2 13.11 -7.02 6.85
C ILE A 2 14.62 -6.86 7.08
N LYS A 3 15.07 -6.26 8.19
CA LYS A 3 16.52 -6.13 8.48
C LYS A 3 17.19 -7.43 8.90
N LYS A 4 16.41 -8.42 9.36
CA LYS A 4 16.91 -9.71 9.87
C LYS A 4 17.13 -10.70 8.72
N LEU A 5 16.30 -10.63 7.70
CA LEU A 5 16.42 -11.44 6.49
C LEU A 5 17.28 -10.65 5.51
N ASN A 6 18.38 -11.23 5.02
CA ASN A 6 19.29 -10.59 4.06
C ASN A 6 18.68 -10.53 2.65
N LEU A 7 17.52 -9.89 2.54
CA LEU A 7 16.73 -9.79 1.33
C LEU A 7 16.82 -8.36 0.80
N LYS A 8 17.00 -8.24 -0.52
CA LYS A 8 16.93 -6.94 -1.19
C LYS A 8 15.47 -6.48 -1.23
N VAL A 9 15.20 -5.36 -0.57
CA VAL A 9 13.90 -4.69 -0.63
C VAL A 9 14.02 -3.49 -1.55
N PHE A 10 13.13 -3.43 -2.55
CA PHE A 10 13.20 -2.39 -3.59
C PHE A 10 12.45 -1.11 -3.21
N GLY A 11 11.41 -1.22 -2.38
CA GLY A 11 10.59 -0.08 -1.98
C GLY A 11 9.29 -0.51 -1.32
N VAL A 12 8.40 0.46 -1.14
CA VAL A 12 7.11 0.29 -0.47
C VAL A 12 5.98 0.75 -1.39
N VAL A 13 4.89 -0.01 -1.42
CA VAL A 13 3.61 0.39 -2.01
C VAL A 13 2.58 0.41 -0.91
N GLU A 14 1.81 1.49 -0.81
CA GLU A 14 0.69 1.60 0.11
C GLU A 14 -0.61 1.30 -0.66
N ASN A 15 -1.14 0.09 -0.51
CA ASN A 15 -2.40 -0.29 -1.13
C ASN A 15 -3.60 0.09 -0.22
N MET A 16 -4.76 0.33 -0.82
CA MET A 16 -6.01 0.69 -0.12
C MET A 16 -5.86 1.89 0.83
N SER A 17 -5.03 2.86 0.46
CA SER A 17 -4.81 4.07 1.22
C SER A 17 -6.00 5.03 1.09
N GLY A 18 -6.31 5.78 2.13
CA GLY A 18 -7.46 6.70 2.16
C GLY A 18 -8.71 6.06 2.76
N GLY A 19 -9.88 6.48 2.28
CA GLY A 19 -11.17 6.11 2.88
C GLY A 19 -11.39 6.77 4.25
N ILE A 20 -12.06 6.06 5.16
CA ILE A 20 -12.46 6.59 6.48
C ILE A 20 -11.26 6.95 7.36
N PHE A 21 -10.15 6.21 7.23
CA PHE A 21 -8.97 6.35 8.11
C PHE A 21 -7.82 7.17 7.50
N GLY A 22 -7.97 7.65 6.25
CA GLY A 22 -6.94 8.45 5.60
C GLY A 22 -5.69 7.65 5.22
N LYS A 23 -4.51 8.27 5.34
CA LYS A 23 -3.24 7.66 4.93
C LYS A 23 -2.66 6.78 6.05
N GLY A 24 -2.07 5.65 5.67
CA GLY A 24 -1.37 4.73 6.56
C GLY A 24 0.10 5.09 6.79
N GLY A 25 0.81 4.19 7.46
CA GLY A 25 2.19 4.39 7.94
C GLY A 25 3.30 4.11 6.90
N ALA A 26 2.99 3.96 5.62
CA ALA A 26 3.97 3.56 4.62
C ALA A 26 5.14 4.55 4.50
N SER A 27 4.86 5.85 4.49
CA SER A 27 5.90 6.89 4.45
C SER A 27 6.80 6.83 5.68
N MET A 28 6.24 6.79 6.88
CA MET A 28 7.00 6.71 8.13
C MET A 28 7.92 5.47 8.16
N MET A 29 7.43 4.33 7.67
CA MET A 29 8.21 3.09 7.61
C MET A 29 9.31 3.17 6.54
N ALA A 30 8.99 3.70 5.37
CA ALA A 30 9.94 3.87 4.27
C ALA A 30 11.09 4.82 4.65
N ASP A 31 10.79 5.94 5.32
CA ASP A 31 11.79 6.89 5.83
C ASP A 31 12.74 6.21 6.83
N LYS A 32 12.19 5.43 7.77
CA LYS A 32 12.97 4.68 8.76
C LYS A 32 13.88 3.60 8.14
N LEU A 33 13.51 3.09 6.98
CA LEU A 33 14.25 2.04 6.27
C LEU A 33 15.07 2.59 5.10
N ASN A 34 15.03 3.90 4.84
CA ASN A 34 15.63 4.54 3.69
C ASN A 34 15.23 3.84 2.36
N LEU A 35 13.93 3.59 2.21
CA LEU A 35 13.34 2.95 1.04
C LEU A 35 12.48 3.95 0.26
N PRO A 36 12.40 3.84 -1.08
CA PRO A 36 11.47 4.64 -1.85
C PRO A 36 10.03 4.15 -1.62
N VAL A 37 9.09 5.10 -1.56
CA VAL A 37 7.67 4.81 -1.74
C VAL A 37 7.35 4.96 -3.22
N PHE A 38 6.95 3.87 -3.87
CA PHE A 38 6.66 3.90 -5.31
C PHE A 38 5.29 4.48 -5.59
N LEU A 39 4.26 3.97 -4.91
CA LEU A 39 2.87 4.33 -5.19
C LEU A 39 2.03 4.25 -3.92
N LYS A 40 0.98 5.06 -3.90
CA LYS A 40 -0.13 4.97 -2.95
C LYS A 40 -1.40 4.77 -3.75
N TYR A 41 -1.97 3.57 -3.69
CA TYR A 41 -3.24 3.28 -4.34
C TYR A 41 -4.38 3.63 -3.40
N HIS A 42 -5.34 4.40 -3.91
CA HIS A 42 -6.54 4.71 -3.17
C HIS A 42 -7.41 3.49 -2.97
N TYR A 43 -8.18 3.49 -1.87
CA TYR A 43 -9.27 2.56 -1.70
C TYR A 43 -10.37 2.83 -2.74
N PHE A 44 -10.78 1.77 -3.44
CA PHE A 44 -11.86 1.79 -4.43
C PHE A 44 -13.00 0.91 -3.90
N PRO A 45 -14.09 1.50 -3.37
CA PRO A 45 -15.22 0.75 -2.82
C PRO A 45 -15.85 -0.21 -3.84
N GLU A 46 -15.79 0.15 -5.13
CA GLU A 46 -16.34 -0.63 -6.23
C GLU A 46 -15.65 -1.98 -6.40
N TYR A 47 -14.41 -2.12 -5.91
CA TYR A 47 -13.65 -3.37 -5.92
C TYR A 47 -13.81 -4.19 -4.63
N SER A 48 -14.70 -3.77 -3.72
CA SER A 48 -15.04 -4.49 -2.50
C SER A 48 -16.41 -5.16 -2.56
N ASP A 49 -17.12 -5.03 -3.69
CA ASP A 49 -18.37 -5.74 -3.91
C ASP A 49 -18.09 -7.24 -4.11
N ASN A 50 -18.81 -8.07 -3.35
CA ASN A 50 -18.74 -9.53 -3.45
C ASN A 50 -19.90 -10.11 -4.27
N ASN A 51 -20.86 -9.28 -4.68
CA ASN A 51 -22.02 -9.72 -5.45
C ASN A 51 -21.73 -9.70 -6.94
N ASP A 52 -21.07 -8.66 -7.43
CA ASP A 52 -20.75 -8.47 -8.83
C ASP A 52 -19.23 -8.41 -9.08
N PRO A 53 -18.74 -8.93 -10.23
CA PRO A 53 -17.34 -8.86 -10.56
C PRO A 53 -16.89 -7.41 -10.81
N ALA A 54 -15.71 -7.06 -10.30
CA ALA A 54 -15.08 -5.79 -10.59
C ALA A 54 -14.91 -5.60 -12.11
N VAL A 55 -15.53 -4.55 -12.64
CA VAL A 55 -15.40 -4.13 -14.04
C VAL A 55 -14.47 -2.92 -14.14
N PHE A 56 -13.48 -2.99 -15.04
CA PHE A 56 -12.68 -1.82 -15.41
C PHE A 56 -13.58 -0.81 -16.12
N LYS A 57 -13.68 0.41 -15.58
CA LYS A 57 -14.27 1.56 -16.26
C LYS A 57 -13.18 2.44 -16.85
#